data_AF-T0RVW1-F1
#
_entry.id   AF-T0RVW1-F1
#
_cell.length_a   1.000
_cell.length_b   1.000
_cell.length_c   1.000
_cell.angle_alpha   90.00
_cell.angle_beta   90.00
_cell.angle_gamma   90.00
#
_symmetry.space_group_name_H-M   'P 1'
#
loop_
_entity.id
_entity.type
_entity.pdbx_description
1 polymer ?
#
loop_
_entity_poly.entity_id
_entity_poly.type
_entity_poly.pdbx_seq_one_letter_code
_entity_poly.pdbx_strand_id
1 'polypeptide(L)'
;MKHEVNKIQKRNSVSVANESDVRNHPDFYIDDQALEELQLFCQELNPYEELSLEEKLRLQEYGIMDLANPFEITNKLLLILENNIQYREKLGESQ
;
A
#
# COMPACT_ATOMS: atom_id res chain seq x y z
N MET A 1 19.26 -5.51 -2.89
CA MET A 1 18.99 -4.07 -3.06
C MET A 1 18.67 -3.64 -4.50
N LYS A 2 19.59 -3.57 -5.47
CA LYS A 2 19.27 -3.00 -6.82
C LYS A 2 18.13 -3.69 -7.59
N HIS A 3 17.87 -4.97 -7.33
CA HIS A 3 16.80 -5.72 -8.02
C HIS A 3 15.39 -5.43 -7.48
N GLU A 4 15.23 -5.21 -6.17
CA GLU A 4 13.95 -4.88 -5.51
C GLU A 4 13.43 -3.51 -5.97
N VAL A 5 14.29 -2.48 -5.85
CA VAL A 5 13.99 -1.10 -6.29
C VAL A 5 13.52 -1.05 -7.75
N ASN A 6 14.18 -1.81 -8.65
CA ASN A 6 13.81 -1.87 -10.07
C ASN A 6 12.46 -2.57 -10.30
N LYS A 7 12.09 -3.54 -9.46
CA LYS A 7 10.77 -4.19 -9.55
C LYS A 7 9.67 -3.24 -9.09
N ILE A 8 9.88 -2.55 -7.96
CA ILE A 8 8.93 -1.57 -7.40
C ILE A 8 8.70 -0.42 -8.40
N GLN A 9 9.76 0.13 -8.98
CA GLN A 9 9.64 1.18 -10.01
C GLN A 9 8.86 0.71 -11.25
N LYS A 10 9.03 -0.55 -11.66
CA LYS A 10 8.24 -1.14 -12.73
C LYS A 10 6.77 -1.30 -12.35
N ARG A 11 6.45 -1.70 -11.11
CA ARG A 11 5.05 -1.75 -10.64
C ARG A 11 4.42 -0.36 -10.65
N ASN A 12 5.08 0.64 -10.07
CA ASN A 12 4.60 2.03 -10.04
C ASN A 12 4.36 2.64 -11.43
N SER A 13 5.12 2.23 -12.44
CA SER A 13 4.91 2.67 -13.83
C SER A 13 3.84 1.87 -14.59
N VAL A 14 3.55 0.64 -14.17
CA VAL A 14 2.58 -0.27 -14.80
C VAL A 14 1.17 -0.16 -14.19
N SER A 15 1.03 0.29 -12.93
CA SER A 15 -0.28 0.48 -12.27
C SER A 15 -1.22 1.45 -12.99
N VAL A 16 -0.76 2.18 -14.00
CA VAL A 16 -1.58 3.06 -14.86
C VAL A 16 -2.26 2.29 -16.02
N ALA A 17 -1.91 1.02 -16.27
CA ALA A 17 -2.18 0.39 -17.56
C ALA A 17 -3.02 -0.91 -17.57
N ASN A 18 -3.34 -1.56 -16.44
CA ASN A 18 -4.04 -2.86 -16.47
C ASN A 18 -5.19 -2.95 -15.45
N GLU A 19 -6.38 -2.55 -15.88
CA GLU A 19 -7.66 -2.99 -15.30
C GLU A 19 -8.04 -4.34 -15.93
N SER A 20 -7.77 -5.45 -15.26
CA SER A 20 -8.38 -6.73 -15.63
C SER A 20 -8.42 -7.69 -14.46
N ASP A 21 -9.40 -7.50 -13.57
CA ASP A 21 -10.09 -8.64 -12.94
C ASP A 21 -11.52 -8.25 -12.54
N VAL A 22 -12.48 -9.12 -12.85
CA VAL A 22 -13.94 -8.87 -12.76
C VAL A 22 -14.41 -9.12 -11.33
N ARG A 23 -14.02 -8.22 -10.42
CA ARG A 23 -14.66 -8.01 -9.12
C ARG A 23 -14.72 -6.50 -8.91
N ASN A 24 -15.93 -5.96 -8.71
CA ASN A 24 -16.13 -4.54 -8.39
C ASN A 24 -15.64 -4.25 -6.97
N HIS A 25 -14.33 -4.33 -6.76
CA HIS A 25 -13.66 -3.87 -5.56
C HIS A 25 -13.44 -2.36 -5.70
N PRO A 26 -13.55 -1.60 -4.60
CA PRO A 26 -13.23 -0.18 -4.61
C PRO A 26 -11.73 0.03 -4.86
N ASP A 27 -11.35 1.22 -5.37
CA ASP A 27 -9.96 1.57 -5.72
C ASP A 27 -8.95 1.41 -4.56
N PHE A 28 -9.43 1.40 -3.31
CA PHE A 28 -8.61 1.21 -2.11
C PHE A 28 -8.47 -0.25 -1.67
N TYR A 29 -9.11 -1.19 -2.36
CA TYR A 29 -9.05 -2.60 -2.00
C TYR A 29 -7.65 -3.17 -2.24
N ILE A 30 -7.16 -3.88 -1.24
CA ILE A 30 -5.89 -4.59 -1.25
C ILE A 30 -6.20 -6.07 -1.05
N ASP A 31 -5.69 -6.91 -1.96
CA ASP A 31 -5.81 -8.35 -1.87
C ASP A 31 -5.02 -8.93 -0.67
N ASP A 32 -5.17 -10.23 -0.40
CA ASP A 32 -4.56 -10.86 0.78
C ASP A 32 -3.03 -10.82 0.74
N GLN A 33 -2.44 -10.97 -0.44
CA GLN A 33 -0.99 -10.97 -0.61
C GLN A 33 -0.42 -9.57 -0.38
N ALA A 34 -1.01 -8.55 -0.99
CA ALA A 34 -0.57 -7.17 -0.83
C ALA A 34 -0.86 -6.65 0.59
N LEU A 35 -1.88 -7.17 1.28
CA LEU A 35 -2.14 -6.85 2.68
C LEU A 35 -1.06 -7.44 3.60
N GLU A 36 -0.62 -8.68 3.35
CA GLU A 36 0.49 -9.29 4.08
C GLU A 36 1.80 -8.51 3.85
N GLU A 37 2.08 -8.13 2.60
CA GLU A 37 3.24 -7.29 2.27
C GLU A 37 3.21 -5.93 2.99
N LEU A 38 2.04 -5.29 3.05
CA LEU A 38 1.84 -4.03 3.76
C LEU A 38 2.05 -4.19 5.27
N GLN A 39 1.56 -5.28 5.87
CA GLN A 39 1.73 -5.55 7.29
C GLN A 39 3.21 -5.73 7.65
N LEU A 40 3.94 -6.53 6.88
CA LEU A 40 5.39 -6.72 7.08
C LEU A 40 6.15 -5.40 6.93
N PHE A 41 5.82 -4.63 5.88
CA PHE A 41 6.41 -3.31 5.67
C PHE A 41 6.17 -2.37 6.85
N CYS A 42 4.95 -2.31 7.39
CA CYS A 42 4.61 -1.48 8.55
C CYS A 42 5.33 -1.90 9.84
N GLN A 43 5.72 -3.17 9.99
CA GLN A 43 6.49 -3.64 11.15
C GLN A 43 7.95 -3.16 11.12
N GLU A 44 8.50 -2.96 9.91
CA GLU A 44 9.89 -2.56 9.70
C GLU A 44 10.05 -1.05 9.53
N LEU A 45 9.01 -0.36 9.02
CA LEU A 45 9.03 1.07 8.73
C LEU A 45 9.14 1.91 10.01
N ASN A 46 10.17 2.75 10.07
CA ASN A 46 10.27 3.83 11.04
C ASN A 46 10.14 5.21 10.35
N PRO A 47 8.95 5.83 10.32
CA PRO A 47 8.73 7.06 9.57
C PRO A 47 9.42 8.28 10.19
N TYR A 48 9.85 8.21 11.45
CA TYR A 48 10.54 9.30 12.15
C TYR A 48 12.04 9.36 11.83
N GLU A 49 12.57 8.38 11.10
CA GLU A 49 13.93 8.34 10.60
C GLU A 49 14.00 8.71 9.11
N GLU A 50 15.21 8.83 8.59
CA GLU A 50 15.40 9.08 7.16
C GLU A 50 14.97 7.85 6.35
N LEU A 51 13.86 7.99 5.62
CA LEU A 51 13.36 6.94 4.73
C LEU A 51 14.35 6.65 3.60
N SER A 52 14.69 5.37 3.45
CA SER A 52 15.42 4.84 2.30
C SER A 52 14.62 5.00 1.00
N LEU A 53 15.31 4.93 -0.14
CA LEU A 53 14.66 4.98 -1.45
C LEU A 53 13.61 3.86 -1.61
N GLU A 54 13.88 2.69 -1.04
CA GLU A 54 13.00 1.52 -1.09
C GLU A 54 11.69 1.79 -0.34
N GLU A 55 11.77 2.29 0.90
CA GLU A 55 10.60 2.67 1.70
C GLU A 55 9.78 3.77 1.01
N LYS A 56 10.45 4.79 0.44
CA LYS A 56 9.77 5.86 -0.31
C LYS A 56 8.98 5.32 -1.49
N LEU A 57 9.57 4.40 -2.26
CA LEU A 57 8.90 3.82 -3.41
C LEU A 57 7.76 2.86 -3.02
N ARG A 58 7.91 2.12 -1.92
CA ARG A 58 6.84 1.30 -1.33
C ARG A 58 5.67 2.15 -0.87
N LEU A 59 5.91 3.25 -0.17
CA LEU A 59 4.85 4.19 0.25
C LEU A 59 4.08 4.76 -0.96
N GLN A 60 4.77 5.00 -2.07
CA GLN A 60 4.14 5.44 -3.32
C GLN A 60 3.25 4.37 -3.97
N GLU A 61 3.55 3.07 -3.83
CA GLU A 61 2.67 1.98 -4.27
C GLU A 61 1.29 2.07 -3.59
N TYR A 62 1.24 2.60 -2.37
CA TYR A 62 0.03 2.80 -1.57
C TYR A 62 -0.56 4.22 -1.69
N GLY A 63 -0.10 5.02 -2.66
CA GLY A 63 -0.62 6.39 -2.90
C GLY A 63 -0.13 7.45 -1.90
N ILE A 64 0.88 7.14 -1.08
CA ILE A 64 1.45 8.07 -0.11
C ILE A 64 2.59 8.86 -0.79
N MET A 65 2.25 10.07 -1.24
CA MET A 65 3.17 10.93 -2.00
C MET A 65 3.90 11.97 -1.15
N ASP A 66 3.27 12.42 -0.06
CA ASP A 66 3.90 13.34 0.89
C ASP A 66 4.65 12.55 1.95
N LEU A 67 5.98 12.55 1.81
CA LEU A 67 6.91 11.78 2.63
C LEU A 67 7.69 12.68 3.60
N ALA A 68 7.35 13.97 3.67
CA ALA A 68 8.06 14.92 4.53
C ALA A 68 7.57 14.89 5.98
N ASN A 69 6.32 14.45 6.20
CA ASN A 69 5.71 14.41 7.53
C ASN A 69 5.43 12.96 7.98
N PRO A 70 6.14 12.44 9.00
CA PRO A 70 5.92 11.09 9.52
C PRO A 70 4.48 10.82 9.97
N PHE A 71 3.80 11.83 10.54
CA PHE A 71 2.44 11.69 11.01
C PHE A 71 1.45 11.48 9.85
N GLU A 72 1.66 12.16 8.73
CA GLU A 72 0.83 11.99 7.53
C GLU A 72 1.02 10.60 6.92
N ILE A 73 2.26 10.09 6.92
CA ILE A 73 2.57 8.74 6.47
C ILE A 73 1.82 7.72 7.32
N THR A 74 1.93 7.81 8.65
CA THR A 74 1.25 6.87 9.56
C THR A 74 -0.26 6.95 9.43
N ASN A 75 -0.83 8.15 9.34
CA ASN A 75 -2.28 8.34 9.22
C ASN A 75 -2.83 7.74 7.93
N LYS A 76 -2.10 7.91 6.81
CA LYS A 76 -2.52 7.32 5.54
C LYS A 76 -2.43 5.79 5.55
N LEU A 77 -1.37 5.21 6.13
CA LEU A 77 -1.24 3.76 6.29
C LEU A 77 -2.38 3.20 7.14
N LEU A 78 -2.72 3.86 8.26
CA LEU A 78 -3.86 3.49 9.10
C LEU A 78 -5.17 3.53 8.32
N LEU A 79 -5.44 4.61 7.60
CA LEU A 79 -6.66 4.77 6.82
C LEU A 79 -6.82 3.67 5.76
N ILE A 80 -5.73 3.28 5.09
CA ILE A 80 -5.73 2.21 4.09
C ILE A 80 -6.11 0.86 4.75
N LEU A 81 -5.52 0.55 5.91
CA LEU A 81 -5.81 -0.67 6.65
C LEU A 81 -7.26 -0.68 7.16
N GLU A 82 -7.73 0.42 7.75
CA GLU A 82 -9.10 0.58 8.23
C GLU A 82 -10.13 0.40 7.12
N ASN A 83 -9.92 1.05 5.96
CA ASN A 83 -10.81 0.90 4.81
C ASN A 83 -10.88 -0.55 4.32
N ASN A 84 -9.74 -1.26 4.33
CA ASN A 84 -9.70 -2.67 3.95
C ASN A 84 -10.42 -3.58 4.95
N ILE A 85 -10.25 -3.35 6.26
CA ILE A 85 -10.98 -4.07 7.32
C ILE A 85 -12.49 -3.88 7.13
N GLN A 86 -12.96 -2.63 7.05
CA GLN A 86 -14.38 -2.32 6.91
C GLN A 86 -14.99 -2.92 5.65
N TYR A 87 -14.25 -2.93 4.53
CA TYR A 87 -14.72 -3.52 3.29
C TYR A 87 -14.86 -5.05 3.41
N ARG A 88 -13.89 -5.71 4.03
CA ARG A 88 -13.89 -7.16 4.24
C ARG A 88 -14.99 -7.60 5.21
N GLU A 89 -15.22 -6.84 6.27
CA GLU A 89 -16.34 -7.07 7.20
C GLU A 89 -17.69 -6.99 6.47
N LYS A 90 -17.91 -5.95 5.65
CA LYS A 90 -19.13 -5.83 4.83
C LYS A 90 -19.33 -7.01 3.88
N LEU A 91 -18.25 -7.54 3.31
CA LEU A 91 -18.32 -8.74 2.46
C LEU A 91 -18.68 -9.99 3.28
N GLY A 92 -18.15 -10.12 4.50
CA GLY A 92 -18.44 -11.22 5.42
C GLY A 92 -19.87 -11.21 6.00
N GLU A 93 -20.45 -10.02 6.22
CA GLU A 93 -21.84 -9.86 6.66
C GLU A 93 -22.87 -10.11 5.54
N SER A 94 -22.42 -10.13 4.29
CA SER A 94 -23.27 -10.35 3.10
C SER A 94 -23.36 -11.84 2.69
N GLN A 95 -22.85 -12.76 3.53
CA GLN A 95 -22.93 -14.22 3.36
C GLN A 95 -23.84 -14.85 4.41
#